data_AF-A0A1H6A0B1-F1
#
_entry.id   AF-A0A1H6A0B1-F1
#
_cell.length_a   1.000
_cell.length_b   1.000
_cell.length_c   1.000
_cell.angle_alpha   90.00
_cell.angle_beta   90.00
_cell.angle_gamma   90.00
#
_symmetry.space_group_name_H-M   'P 1'
#
loop_
_entity.id
_entity.type
_entity.pdbx_description
1 polymer ?
#
loop_
_entity_poly.entity_id
_entity_poly.type
_entity_poly.pdbx_seq_one_letter_code
_entity_poly.pdbx_strand_id
1 'polypeptide(L)'
;MPVRRGERFICGRRILVPEALVGTVLGLAAADEVFGYTREDMFATLVCTIEVHRGPVHYGAVLNLRGPEAGTLWALWRDGAEPSAVIEIPDCPAGREVDEPCSEFEGHPGGHSWELSDPPRIATTFPFPLRTWM
;
A
#
# COMPACT_ATOMS: atom_id res chain seq x y z
N MET A 1 -9.61 21.07 5.59
CA MET A 1 -10.68 20.44 4.81
C MET A 1 -11.68 19.84 5.79
N PRO A 2 -12.94 20.30 5.86
CA PRO A 2 -13.92 19.69 6.74
C PRO A 2 -14.27 18.28 6.23
N VAL A 3 -14.15 17.28 7.10
CA VAL A 3 -14.53 15.88 6.82
C VAL A 3 -16.03 15.83 6.51
N ARG A 4 -16.43 15.21 5.40
CA ARG A 4 -17.85 15.04 5.08
C ARG A 4 -18.43 13.94 5.97
N ARG A 5 -19.64 14.15 6.47
CA ARG A 5 -20.35 13.15 7.29
C ARG A 5 -20.57 11.88 6.44
N GLY A 6 -20.06 10.74 6.88
CA GLY A 6 -20.17 9.46 6.16
C GLY A 6 -18.97 9.10 5.27
N GLU A 7 -17.92 9.93 5.25
CA GLU A 7 -16.67 9.61 4.56
C GLU A 7 -15.93 8.49 5.29
N ARG A 8 -15.54 7.45 4.53
CA ARG A 8 -14.76 6.30 5.00
C ARG A 8 -13.32 6.53 4.58
N PHE A 9 -12.37 6.14 5.43
CA PHE A 9 -10.95 6.41 5.20
C PHE A 9 -10.17 5.11 5.09
N ILE A 10 -9.07 5.17 4.35
CA ILE A 10 -8.04 4.13 4.42
C ILE A 10 -7.34 4.16 5.79
N CYS A 11 -6.75 3.04 6.18
CA CYS A 11 -5.98 2.89 7.42
C CYS A 11 -4.76 3.83 7.42
N GLY A 12 -4.07 3.96 6.29
CA GLY A 12 -3.02 4.94 6.06
C GLY A 12 -1.73 4.71 6.87
N ARG A 13 -1.60 3.55 7.53
CA ARG A 13 -0.36 3.12 8.18
C ARG A 13 0.71 2.91 7.13
N ARG A 14 1.93 3.37 7.43
CA ARG A 14 3.05 3.39 6.49
C ARG A 14 4.25 2.69 7.08
N ILE A 15 5.01 2.02 6.21
CA ILE A 15 6.31 1.43 6.56
C ILE A 15 7.21 1.45 5.33
N LEU A 16 8.51 1.60 5.53
CA LEU A 16 9.49 1.48 4.45
C LEU A 16 9.59 0.01 4.03
N VAL A 17 9.87 -0.24 2.75
CA VAL A 17 10.24 -1.59 2.32
C VAL A 17 11.65 -1.90 2.83
N PRO A 18 11.83 -2.92 3.67
CA PRO A 18 13.14 -3.30 4.17
C PRO A 18 13.99 -3.91 3.06
N GLU A 19 15.31 -3.67 3.13
CA GLU A 19 16.27 -4.19 2.14
C GLU A 19 16.19 -5.71 2.00
N ALA A 20 15.96 -6.40 3.11
CA ALA A 20 15.85 -7.85 3.14
C ALA A 20 14.71 -8.40 2.28
N LEU A 21 13.68 -7.61 1.97
CA LEU A 21 12.57 -8.05 1.13
C LEU A 21 12.85 -7.96 -0.37
N VAL A 22 13.81 -7.14 -0.79
CA VAL A 22 14.01 -6.80 -2.21
C VAL A 22 14.35 -8.04 -3.03
N GLY A 23 15.28 -8.87 -2.56
CA GLY A 23 15.63 -10.12 -3.25
C GLY A 23 14.46 -11.09 -3.36
N THR A 24 13.61 -11.15 -2.33
CA THR A 24 12.41 -12.02 -2.34
C THR A 24 11.38 -11.53 -3.35
N VAL A 25 11.11 -10.22 -3.39
CA VAL A 25 10.17 -9.60 -4.34
C VAL A 25 10.62 -9.84 -5.76
N LEU A 26 11.89 -9.53 -6.07
CA LEU A 26 12.44 -9.71 -7.41
C LEU A 26 12.49 -11.19 -7.82
N GLY A 27 12.78 -12.09 -6.88
CA GLY A 27 12.75 -13.53 -7.12
C GLY A 27 11.35 -14.05 -7.46
N LEU A 28 10.31 -13.54 -6.80
CA LEU A 28 8.92 -13.87 -7.12
C LEU A 28 8.50 -13.27 -8.47
N ALA A 29 8.85 -12.01 -8.71
CA ALA A 29 8.49 -11.32 -9.95
C ALA A 29 9.19 -11.91 -11.18
N ALA A 30 10.39 -12.49 -11.02
CA ALA A 30 11.14 -13.14 -12.09
C ALA A 30 10.51 -14.45 -12.60
N ALA A 31 9.46 -14.97 -11.94
CA ALA A 31 8.65 -16.05 -12.50
C ALA A 31 7.94 -15.62 -13.80
N ASP A 32 7.76 -14.32 -14.00
CA ASP A 32 7.32 -13.72 -15.24
C ASP A 32 8.55 -13.38 -16.13
N GLU A 33 8.99 -14.36 -16.93
CA GLU A 33 10.18 -14.24 -17.78
C GLU A 33 10.07 -13.13 -18.86
N VAL A 34 8.86 -12.58 -19.07
CA VAL A 34 8.60 -11.57 -20.10
C VAL A 34 9.03 -10.18 -19.63
N PHE A 35 8.94 -9.90 -18.32
CA PHE A 35 9.21 -8.59 -17.76
C PHE A 35 10.37 -8.63 -16.76
N GLY A 36 11.43 -7.87 -17.05
CA GLY A 36 12.50 -7.63 -16.08
C GLY A 36 12.07 -6.58 -15.07
N TYR A 37 11.97 -6.96 -13.79
CA TYR A 37 11.74 -6.03 -12.69
C TYR A 37 13.04 -5.66 -11.99
N THR A 38 13.15 -4.41 -11.58
CA THR A 38 14.25 -3.91 -10.76
C THR A 38 13.73 -3.32 -9.46
N ARG A 39 14.66 -2.91 -8.59
CA ARG A 39 14.32 -2.23 -7.33
C ARG A 39 13.47 -0.97 -7.58
N GLU A 40 13.75 -0.26 -8.66
CA GLU A 40 13.09 0.99 -9.02
C GLU A 40 11.61 0.82 -9.37
N ASP A 41 11.20 -0.38 -9.76
CA ASP A 41 9.78 -0.70 -10.00
C ASP A 41 9.01 -0.91 -8.69
N MET A 42 9.70 -1.15 -7.57
CA MET A 42 9.08 -1.40 -6.26
C MET A 42 8.68 -0.10 -5.57
N PHE A 43 7.58 -0.14 -4.82
CA PHE A 43 7.23 0.96 -3.92
C PHE A 43 8.25 1.07 -2.78
N ALA A 44 8.84 2.25 -2.59
CA ALA A 44 9.77 2.48 -1.48
C ALA A 44 9.07 2.52 -0.11
N THR A 45 7.78 2.87 -0.08
CA THR A 45 6.95 2.95 1.12
C THR A 45 5.65 2.21 0.88
N LEU A 46 5.34 1.27 1.76
CA LEU A 46 4.06 0.58 1.80
C LEU A 46 3.04 1.45 2.53
N VAL A 47 1.81 1.47 2.01
CA VAL A 47 0.68 2.18 2.63
C VAL A 47 -0.47 1.19 2.76
N CYS A 48 -1.06 1.10 3.96
CA CYS A 48 -2.28 0.34 4.16
C CYS A 48 -3.47 1.09 3.59
N THR A 49 -3.93 0.67 2.41
CA THR A 49 -5.05 1.25 1.66
C THR A 49 -6.40 0.61 1.99
N ILE A 50 -6.40 -0.49 2.75
CA ILE A 50 -7.59 -1.05 3.39
C ILE A 50 -8.28 -0.01 4.27
N GLU A 51 -9.61 -0.03 4.32
CA GLU A 51 -10.39 0.82 5.23
C GLU A 51 -9.89 0.74 6.68
N VAL A 52 -9.96 1.85 7.42
CA VAL A 52 -9.64 1.91 8.85
C VAL A 52 -10.17 0.68 9.60
N HIS A 53 -9.24 -0.08 10.16
CA HIS A 53 -9.51 -1.34 10.84
C HIS A 53 -8.89 -1.36 12.24
N ARG A 54 -9.45 -2.20 13.13
CA ARG A 54 -8.97 -2.38 14.52
C ARG A 54 -7.90 -3.46 14.66
N GLY A 55 -7.73 -4.30 13.63
CA GLY A 55 -6.74 -5.38 13.63
C GLY A 55 -5.31 -4.84 13.53
N PRO A 56 -4.31 -5.56 14.08
CA PRO A 56 -2.91 -5.11 14.09
C PRO A 56 -2.17 -5.40 12.78
N VAL A 57 -2.81 -6.07 11.82
CA VAL A 57 -2.21 -6.48 10.54
C VAL A 57 -2.57 -5.48 9.47
N HIS A 58 -1.56 -5.04 8.74
CA HIS A 58 -1.65 -4.10 7.62
C HIS A 58 -1.17 -4.78 6.34
N TYR A 59 -1.67 -4.30 5.21
CA TYR A 59 -1.38 -4.82 3.87
C TYR A 59 -0.87 -3.67 3.01
N GLY A 60 0.05 -3.95 2.09
CA GLY A 60 0.51 -2.91 1.18
C GLY A 60 1.12 -3.51 -0.07
N ALA A 61 0.74 -2.95 -1.21
CA ALA A 61 1.33 -3.28 -2.50
C ALA A 61 2.83 -2.94 -2.48
N VAL A 62 3.65 -3.89 -2.89
CA VAL A 62 5.11 -3.78 -2.97
C VAL A 62 5.54 -3.57 -4.41
N LEU A 63 4.90 -4.28 -5.34
CA LEU A 63 5.19 -4.25 -6.76
C LEU A 63 3.93 -4.64 -7.54
N ASN A 64 3.55 -3.81 -8.51
CA ASN A 64 2.50 -4.16 -9.47
C ASN A 64 3.14 -4.94 -10.61
N LEU A 65 2.65 -6.15 -10.86
CA LEU A 65 3.13 -6.94 -11.99
C LEU A 65 2.55 -6.35 -13.29
N ARG A 66 3.20 -6.65 -14.41
CA ARG A 66 2.85 -6.22 -15.77
C ARG A 66 2.44 -7.44 -16.58
N GLY A 67 1.48 -7.26 -17.47
CA GLY A 67 0.99 -8.34 -18.34
C GLY A 67 -0.53 -8.55 -18.23
N PRO A 68 -1.09 -9.39 -19.11
CA PRO A 68 -2.54 -9.59 -19.21
C PRO A 68 -3.17 -10.34 -18.03
N GLU A 69 -2.38 -11.10 -17.28
CA GLU A 69 -2.79 -11.82 -16.07
C GLU A 69 -2.15 -11.23 -14.81
N ALA A 70 -1.64 -10.00 -14.90
CA ALA A 70 -0.78 -9.45 -13.87
C ALA A 70 -1.58 -8.99 -12.65
N GLY A 71 -1.24 -9.51 -11.48
CA GLY A 71 -1.71 -9.05 -10.18
C GLY A 71 -0.69 -8.17 -9.48
N THR A 72 -0.76 -8.16 -8.16
CA THR A 72 0.12 -7.35 -7.31
C THR A 72 0.83 -8.24 -6.28
N LEU A 73 2.11 -7.96 -6.03
CA LEU A 73 2.82 -8.53 -4.89
C LEU A 73 2.55 -7.67 -3.65
N TRP A 74 2.05 -8.31 -2.60
CA TRP A 74 1.63 -7.68 -1.35
C TRP A 74 2.55 -8.08 -0.21
N ALA A 75 2.86 -7.13 0.65
CA ALA A 75 3.49 -7.40 1.94
C ALA A 75 2.48 -7.18 3.06
N LEU A 76 2.67 -7.96 4.13
CA LEU A 76 1.90 -7.84 5.36
C LEU A 76 2.84 -7.45 6.48
N TRP A 77 2.39 -6.55 7.36
CA TRP A 77 3.13 -6.23 8.56
C TRP A 77 2.21 -6.00 9.75
N ARG A 78 2.80 -6.09 10.95
CA ARG A 78 2.13 -5.75 12.20
C ARG A 78 2.67 -4.44 12.75
N ASP A 79 1.88 -3.79 13.61
CA ASP A 79 2.36 -2.61 14.32
C ASP A 79 3.66 -2.90 15.10
N GLY A 80 4.70 -2.11 14.81
CA GLY A 80 6.02 -2.26 15.44
C GLY A 80 6.90 -3.38 14.87
N ALA A 81 6.45 -4.08 13.82
CA ALA A 81 7.23 -5.10 13.13
C ALA A 81 7.48 -4.70 11.67
N GLU A 82 8.68 -5.01 11.18
CA GLU A 82 8.99 -4.88 9.76
C GLU A 82 8.28 -5.97 8.95
N PRO A 83 7.88 -5.69 7.69
CA PRO A 83 7.38 -6.73 6.81
C PRO A 83 8.52 -7.70 6.48
N SER A 84 8.28 -9.01 6.64
CA SER A 84 9.30 -10.05 6.45
C SER A 84 8.97 -11.05 5.34
N ALA A 85 7.76 -10.96 4.78
CA ALA A 85 7.29 -11.83 3.72
C ALA A 85 6.44 -11.06 2.71
N VAL A 86 6.41 -11.57 1.50
CA VAL A 86 5.63 -11.08 0.37
C VAL A 86 4.83 -12.23 -0.18
N ILE A 87 3.60 -11.96 -0.58
CA ILE A 87 2.70 -12.92 -1.19
C ILE A 87 2.11 -12.32 -2.46
N GLU A 88 1.95 -13.15 -3.47
CA GLU A 88 1.15 -12.80 -4.64
C GLU A 88 -0.32 -13.07 -4.30
N ILE A 89 -1.17 -12.07 -4.47
CA ILE A 89 -2.62 -12.21 -4.33
C ILE A 89 -3.25 -11.59 -5.58
N PRO A 90 -4.23 -12.26 -6.21
CA PRO A 90 -4.97 -11.67 -7.32
C PRO A 90 -5.58 -10.32 -6.95
N ASP A 91 -5.72 -9.44 -7.93
CA ASP A 91 -6.43 -8.18 -7.73
C ASP A 91 -7.93 -8.43 -7.57
N CYS A 92 -8.61 -7.53 -6.86
CA CYS A 92 -10.05 -7.61 -6.67
C CYS A 92 -10.79 -7.50 -8.02
N PRO A 93 -11.73 -8.39 -8.34
CA PRO A 93 -12.43 -8.38 -9.63
C PRO A 93 -13.49 -7.27 -9.73
N ALA A 94 -13.70 -6.50 -8.66
CA ALA A 94 -14.70 -5.44 -8.63
C ALA A 94 -14.20 -4.20 -9.40
N GLY A 95 -15.09 -3.62 -10.20
CA GLY A 95 -14.89 -2.33 -10.85
C GLY A 95 -16.17 -1.50 -10.74
N ARG A 96 -16.04 -0.20 -10.51
CA ARG A 96 -17.18 0.73 -10.44
C ARG A 96 -17.67 1.12 -11.84
N GLU A 97 -16.75 1.21 -12.79
CA GLU A 97 -16.94 1.47 -14.22
C GLU A 97 -15.82 0.74 -15.02
N VAL A 98 -15.87 0.74 -16.35
CA VAL A 98 -14.91 -0.01 -17.22
C VAL A 98 -13.45 0.35 -16.93
N ASP A 99 -13.18 1.57 -16.44
CA ASP A 99 -11.83 2.10 -16.21
C ASP A 99 -11.51 2.40 -14.73
N GLU A 100 -12.35 1.95 -13.79
CA GLU A 100 -12.12 2.16 -12.35
C GLU A 100 -12.10 0.82 -11.59
N PRO A 101 -11.07 -0.03 -11.82
CA PRO A 101 -10.88 -1.27 -11.08
C PRO A 101 -10.49 -0.98 -9.63
N CYS A 102 -10.85 -1.90 -8.73
CA CYS A 102 -10.45 -1.80 -7.33
C CYS A 102 -8.94 -2.03 -7.23
N SER A 103 -8.24 -1.15 -6.50
CA SER A 103 -6.78 -1.21 -6.34
C SER A 103 -6.33 -2.16 -5.23
N GLU A 104 -7.24 -2.96 -4.70
CA GLU A 104 -7.00 -3.88 -3.59
C GLU A 104 -6.99 -5.33 -4.06
N PHE A 105 -6.45 -6.23 -3.25
CA PHE A 105 -6.43 -7.67 -3.52
C PHE A 105 -7.81 -8.35 -3.38
N GLU A 106 -7.97 -9.52 -3.99
CA GLU A 106 -9.19 -10.32 -3.92
C GLU A 106 -9.52 -10.71 -2.47
N GLY A 107 -10.76 -10.42 -2.04
CA GLY A 107 -11.21 -10.70 -0.68
C GLY A 107 -10.71 -9.69 0.37
N HIS A 108 -10.21 -8.53 -0.05
CA HIS A 108 -9.85 -7.46 0.87
C HIS A 108 -11.02 -7.06 1.79
N PRO A 109 -10.76 -6.76 3.08
CA PRO A 109 -11.79 -6.27 3.98
C PRO A 109 -12.11 -4.79 3.71
N GLY A 110 -13.30 -4.35 4.13
CA GLY A 110 -13.71 -2.95 4.05
C GLY A 110 -14.36 -2.58 2.71
N GLY A 111 -14.40 -1.27 2.42
CA GLY A 111 -14.89 -0.74 1.14
C GLY A 111 -13.88 -0.88 0.01
N HIS A 112 -14.35 -0.76 -1.24
CA HIS A 112 -13.50 -0.72 -2.42
C HIS A 112 -12.71 0.60 -2.50
N SER A 113 -11.60 0.62 -3.25
CA SER A 113 -10.70 1.78 -3.30
C SER A 113 -11.40 3.10 -3.66
N TRP A 114 -12.41 3.07 -4.55
CA TRP A 114 -13.22 4.25 -4.92
C TRP A 114 -14.22 4.72 -3.85
N GLU A 115 -14.43 3.94 -2.78
CA GLU A 115 -15.31 4.29 -1.65
C GLU A 115 -14.55 4.93 -0.48
N LEU A 116 -13.21 4.89 -0.53
CA LEU A 116 -12.33 5.29 0.56
C LEU A 116 -11.54 6.54 0.19
N SER A 117 -11.42 7.44 1.16
CA SER A 117 -10.59 8.65 1.05
C SER A 117 -9.27 8.47 1.80
N ASP A 118 -8.26 9.24 1.39
CA ASP A 118 -7.07 9.46 2.21
C ASP A 118 -7.46 10.12 3.55
N PRO A 119 -6.92 9.67 4.69
CA PRO A 119 -7.11 10.37 5.95
C PRO A 119 -6.52 11.78 5.84
N PRO A 120 -7.17 12.80 6.43
CA PRO A 120 -6.65 14.15 6.41
C PRO A 120 -5.24 14.18 7.01
N ARG A 121 -4.28 14.76 6.29
CA ARG A 121 -2.93 14.98 6.83
C ARG A 121 -3.06 15.86 8.08
N ILE A 122 -2.68 15.34 9.24
CA ILE A 122 -2.50 16.19 10.42
C ILE A 122 -1.30 17.07 10.09
N ALA A 123 -1.53 18.34 9.83
CA ALA A 123 -0.46 19.32 9.72
C ALA A 123 0.28 19.32 11.07
N THR A 124 1.47 18.73 11.10
CA THR A 124 2.40 18.92 12.19
C THR A 124 2.85 20.38 12.14
N THR A 125 2.10 21.27 12.79
CA THR A 125 2.62 22.58 13.17
C THR A 125 3.75 22.30 14.14
N PHE A 126 4.99 22.28 13.65
CA PHE A 126 6.17 22.30 14.51
C PHE A 126 6.16 23.59 15.32
N PRO A 127 6.08 23.55 16.66
CA PRO A 127 6.19 24.75 17.47
C PRO A 127 7.62 24.86 17.98
N PHE A 128 8.60 25.24 17.15
CA PHE A 128 9.88 25.71 17.69
C PHE A 128 10.48 26.83 16.85
N PRO A 129 10.89 27.95 17.48
CA PRO A 129 11.62 29.02 16.80
C PRO A 129 13.05 28.56 16.51
N LEU A 130 13.55 28.91 15.32
CA LEU A 130 14.95 28.78 14.96
C LEU A 130 15.78 29.64 15.93
N ARG A 131 16.50 29.01 16.87
CA ARG A 131 17.63 29.66 17.53
C ARG A 131 18.83 29.58 16.59
N THR A 132 19.08 30.68 15.89
CA THR A 132 20.37 30.97 15.26
C THR A 132 21.43 31.11 16.34
N TRP A 133 22.49 30.31 16.28
CA TRP A 133 23.71 30.53 17.05
C TRP A 133 24.65 31.43 16.25
N MET A 134 25.21 32.43 16.95
CA MET A 134 26.36 33.25 16.53
C MET A 134 27.66 32.50 16.75
#